data_AF-A0A375YCN5-F1
#
_entry.id   AF-A0A375YCN5-F1
#
_cell.length_a   1.000
_cell.length_b   1.000
_cell.length_c   1.000
_cell.angle_alpha   90.00
_cell.angle_beta   90.00
_cell.angle_gamma   90.00
#
_symmetry.space_group_name_H-M   'P 1'
#
loop_
_entity.id
_entity.type
_entity.pdbx_description
1 polymer ?
#
loop_
_entity_poly.entity_id
_entity_poly.type
_entity_poly.pdbx_seq_one_letter_code
_entity_poly.pdbx_strand_id
1 'polypeptide(L)' 'MTEQCRACRTGLEHCHGALIHHTVRRPECTEDDCFVAASDHDMHLDCSAVGCLCDEFAAESAHRVG' A
#
# COMPACT_ATOMS: atom_id res chain seq x y z
N MET A 1 -0.21 -29.26 -5.82
CA MET A 1 0.06 -27.82 -6.03
C MET A 1 0.68 -27.30 -4.75
N THR A 2 1.76 -26.53 -4.82
CA THR A 2 2.24 -25.81 -3.63
C THR A 2 1.46 -24.50 -3.53
N GLU A 3 1.07 -24.13 -2.32
CA GLU A 3 0.34 -22.88 -2.03
C GLU A 3 1.27 -21.65 -2.06
N GLN A 4 2.58 -21.89 -2.26
CA GLN A 4 3.61 -20.85 -2.33
C GLN A 4 3.78 -20.28 -3.73
N CYS A 5 3.95 -18.96 -3.78
CA CYS A 5 4.31 -18.22 -4.99
C CYS A 5 5.73 -18.60 -5.47
N ARG A 6 6.05 -18.23 -6.71
CA ARG A 6 7.37 -18.52 -7.30
C ARG A 6 8.52 -17.86 -6.53
N ALA A 7 8.35 -16.64 -6.03
CA ALA A 7 9.39 -15.89 -5.34
C ALA A 7 9.75 -16.54 -3.99
N CYS A 8 8.76 -16.98 -3.19
CA CYS A 8 9.00 -17.76 -1.97
C CYS A 8 9.83 -19.02 -2.27
N ARG A 9 9.44 -19.76 -3.31
CA ARG A 9 10.11 -21.01 -3.70
C ARG A 9 11.58 -20.82 -4.08
N THR A 10 11.95 -19.64 -4.58
CA THR A 10 13.33 -19.30 -4.95
C THR A 10 14.08 -18.53 -3.86
N GLY A 11 13.45 -18.27 -2.72
CA GLY A 11 14.04 -17.50 -1.61
C GLY A 11 14.34 -16.04 -1.95
N LEU A 12 13.59 -15.45 -2.89
CA LEU A 12 13.72 -14.03 -3.19
C LEU A 12 13.04 -13.20 -2.11
N GLU A 13 13.67 -12.10 -1.69
CA GLU A 13 13.01 -11.13 -0.82
C GLU A 13 11.88 -10.44 -1.61
N HIS A 14 10.67 -10.49 -1.07
CA HIS A 14 9.47 -9.87 -1.63
C HIS A 14 8.40 -9.74 -0.54
N CYS A 15 7.42 -8.88 -0.79
CA CYS A 15 6.22 -8.76 0.03
C CYS A 15 5.00 -9.35 -0.70
N HIS A 16 4.04 -9.88 0.05
CA HIS A 16 2.77 -10.41 -0.48
C HIS A 16 1.63 -9.37 -0.44
N GLY A 17 1.79 -8.35 0.40
CA GLY A 17 0.80 -7.29 0.53
C GLY A 17 0.85 -6.29 -0.62
N ALA A 18 -0.26 -5.58 -0.79
CA ALA A 18 -0.30 -4.40 -1.64
C ALA A 18 0.15 -3.18 -0.83
N LEU A 19 1.04 -2.37 -1.39
CA LEU A 19 1.39 -1.07 -0.82
C LEU A 19 0.36 -0.02 -1.24
N ILE A 20 -0.43 0.43 -0.29
CA ILE A 20 -1.45 1.45 -0.46
C ILE A 20 -0.83 2.83 -0.27
N HIS A 21 -0.87 3.65 -1.32
CA HIS A 21 -0.47 5.06 -1.31
C HIS A 21 -1.66 5.90 -0.88
N HIS A 22 -1.52 6.52 0.27
CA HIS A 22 -2.57 7.38 0.81
C HIS A 22 -2.31 8.85 0.47
N THR A 23 -3.39 9.59 0.19
CA THR A 23 -3.29 11.03 -0.08
C THR A 23 -2.83 11.84 1.14
N VAL A 24 -3.21 11.42 2.36
CA VAL A 24 -3.03 12.21 3.60
C VAL A 24 -2.17 11.54 4.67
N ARG A 25 -1.73 10.30 4.46
CA ARG A 25 -0.92 9.52 5.43
C ARG A 25 0.22 8.81 4.73
N ARG A 26 1.14 8.26 5.51
CA ARG A 26 2.24 7.43 4.97
C ARG A 26 1.69 6.19 4.23
N PRO A 27 2.40 5.68 3.21
CA PRO A 27 2.06 4.42 2.58
C PRO A 27 1.94 3.28 3.60
N GLU A 28 1.03 2.36 3.32
CA GLU A 28 0.68 1.24 4.19
C GLU A 28 0.67 -0.06 3.39
N CYS A 29 1.36 -1.08 3.88
CA CYS A 29 1.24 -2.42 3.32
C CYS A 29 0.03 -3.12 3.94
N THR A 30 -0.70 -3.92 3.15
CA THR A 30 -1.79 -4.75 3.66
C THR A 30 -1.33 -5.95 4.50
N GLU A 31 -0.03 -6.27 4.49
CA GLU A 31 0.54 -7.32 5.33
C GLU A 31 0.94 -6.74 6.70
N ASP A 32 0.52 -7.41 7.78
CA ASP A 32 0.86 -7.02 9.15
C ASP A 32 2.39 -7.05 9.37
N ASP A 33 2.90 -6.08 10.12
CA ASP A 33 4.33 -5.96 10.45
C ASP A 33 5.28 -6.02 9.23
N CYS A 34 4.85 -5.51 8.07
CA CYS A 34 5.75 -5.39 6.91
C CYS A 34 6.86 -4.36 7.16
N PHE A 35 8.12 -4.78 7.01
CA PHE A 35 9.32 -3.92 7.11
C PHE A 35 10.04 -3.72 5.77
N VAL A 36 9.47 -4.23 4.67
CA VAL A 36 10.03 -4.11 3.32
C VAL A 36 9.98 -2.65 2.87
N ALA A 37 11.00 -2.19 2.14
CA ALA A 37 11.01 -0.82 1.63
C ALA A 37 9.86 -0.61 0.62
N ALA A 38 9.33 0.61 0.55
CA ALA A 38 8.21 0.90 -0.36
C ALA A 38 8.53 0.57 -1.82
N SER A 39 9.77 0.78 -2.27
CA SER A 39 10.23 0.46 -3.62
C SER A 39 10.33 -1.04 -3.92
N ASP A 40 10.34 -1.89 -2.89
CA ASP A 40 10.49 -3.34 -3.01
C ASP A 40 9.13 -4.08 -2.97
N HIS A 41 8.03 -3.32 -2.97
CA HIS A 41 6.69 -3.89 -3.15
C HIS A 41 6.39 -4.03 -4.65
N ASP A 42 5.89 -5.19 -5.05
CA ASP A 42 5.53 -5.45 -6.45
C ASP A 42 4.17 -4.83 -6.81
N MET A 43 3.25 -4.79 -5.84
CA MET A 43 1.89 -4.27 -6.02
C MET A 43 1.73 -2.93 -5.30
N HIS A 44 1.45 -1.87 -6.08
CA HIS A 44 1.16 -0.53 -5.57
C HIS A 44 -0.27 -0.15 -5.95
N LEU A 45 -1.03 0.36 -4.98
CA LEU A 45 -2.41 0.82 -5.18
C LEU A 45 -2.56 2.22 -4.61
N ASP A 46 -3.32 3.07 -5.28
CA ASP A 46 -3.78 4.32 -4.69
C ASP A 46 -4.93 4.04 -3.71
N CYS A 47 -5.01 4.80 -2.62
CA CYS A 47 -6.02 4.60 -1.59
C CYS A 47 -7.46 4.76 -2.11
N SER A 48 -7.65 5.53 -3.19
CA SER A 48 -8.95 5.69 -3.85
C SER A 48 -9.44 4.37 -4.50
N ALA A 49 -8.52 3.55 -5.01
CA ALA A 49 -8.84 2.26 -5.64
C ALA A 49 -9.37 1.22 -4.63
N VAL A 50 -9.03 1.38 -3.34
CA VAL A 50 -9.52 0.52 -2.25
C VAL A 50 -10.72 1.12 -1.52
N GLY A 51 -11.23 2.27 -1.94
CA GLY A 51 -12.39 2.94 -1.32
C GLY A 51 -12.06 3.65 0.00
N CYS A 52 -10.82 4.11 0.18
CA CYS A 52 -10.43 4.88 1.35
C CYS A 52 -11.01 6.30 1.30
N LEU A 53 -11.33 6.88 2.47
CA LEU A 53 -11.88 8.23 2.59
C LEU A 53 -10.82 9.35 2.55
N CYS A 54 -9.57 9.03 2.21
CA CYS A 54 -8.47 10.01 2.19
C CYS A 54 -8.77 11.23 1.30
N ASP A 55 -9.50 11.04 0.21
CA ASP A 55 -9.84 12.13 -0.72
C ASP A 55 -10.86 13.10 -0.13
N GLU A 56 -11.76 12.63 0.75
CA GLU A 56 -12.71 13.49 1.47
C GLU A 56 -11.95 14.41 2.43
N PHE A 57 -11.01 13.86 3.22
CA PHE A 57 -10.18 14.64 4.13
C PHE A 57 -9.23 15.62 3.42
N ALA A 58 -8.71 15.24 2.24
CA ALA A 58 -7.86 16.12 1.44
C ALA A 58 -8.65 17.33 0.93
N ALA A 59 -9.89 17.12 0.45
CA ALA A 59 -10.77 18.19 0.00
C ALA A 59 -11.18 19.15 1.13
N GLU A 60 -11.49 18.63 2.32
CA GLU A 60 -11.79 19.43 3.51
C GLU A 60 -10.61 20.31 3.95
N SER A 61 -9.38 19.77 3.85
CA SER A 61 -8.16 20.47 4.22
C SER A 61 -7.87 21.66 3.30
N ALA A 62 -8.13 21.51 2.00
CA ALA A 62 -7.96 22.59 1.03
C ALA A 62 -8.96 23.75 1.25
N HIS A 63 -10.16 23.46 1.79
CA HIS A 63 -11.20 24.47 2.02
C HIS A 63 -10.91 25.42 3.19
N ARG A 64 -9.99 25.06 4.10
CA ARG A 64 -9.64 25.91 5.27
C ARG A 64 -8.58 26.98 4.96
N VAL A 65 -8.09 27.03 3.72
CA VAL A 65 -7.18 28.08 3.24
C VAL A 65 -7.95 29.01 2.32
N GLY A 66 -8.84 29.83 2.92
CA GLY A 66 -9.64 30.86 2.25
C GLY A 66 -9.83 32.07 3.13
#